data_AF-A0A8B7DDF3-F1
#
_entry.id   AF-A0A8B7DDF3-F1
#
_cell.length_a   1.000
_cell.length_b   1.000
_cell.length_c   1.000
_cell.angle_alpha   90.00
_cell.angle_beta   90.00
_cell.angle_gamma   90.00
#
_symmetry.space_group_name_H-M   'P 1'
#
loop_
_entity.id
_entity.type
_entity.pdbx_description
1 polymer ?
#
loop_
_entity_poly.entity_id
_entity_poly.type
_entity_poly.pdbx_seq_one_letter_code
_entity_poly.pdbx_strand_id
1 'polypeptide(L)'
;IPVYNRSINEVCPNEKCFVKFTLLPTQSNIIVSETNVFLTSFLAFNLTDPKIKVVSIDLVEPTIYKVTINAKHPAAFVWLETDLDGRFSDNGFIMAQQKVEVYFYGWSSNSGSFNSRLSNIESFNSRLSIFSLYDLYTLQDV
;
A
#
# COMPACT_ATOMS: atom_id res chain seq x y z
N ILE A 1 -3.22 9.21 37.43
CA ILE A 1 -2.90 9.15 35.98
C ILE A 1 -2.28 10.48 35.61
N PRO A 2 -1.01 10.57 35.20
CA PRO A 2 -0.45 11.84 34.78
C PRO A 2 -1.08 12.22 33.45
N VAL A 3 -1.86 13.31 33.46
CA VAL A 3 -2.37 13.93 32.24
C VAL A 3 -1.24 14.80 31.69
N TYR A 4 -0.60 14.33 30.63
CA TYR A 4 0.34 15.15 29.87
C TYR A 4 -0.45 16.17 29.06
N ASN A 5 -0.57 17.41 29.57
CA ASN A 5 -1.10 18.56 28.83
C ASN A 5 -0.07 19.03 27.79
N ARG A 6 0.17 18.23 26.75
CA ARG A 6 0.79 18.73 25.52
C ARG A 6 -0.27 18.80 24.45
N SER A 7 -0.25 19.87 23.67
CA SER A 7 -1.10 19.97 22.49
C SER A 7 -0.74 18.83 21.53
N ILE A 8 -1.73 18.23 20.87
CA ILE A 8 -1.49 17.19 19.84
C ILE A 8 -0.49 17.69 18.80
N ASN A 9 -0.53 18.98 18.46
CA ASN A 9 0.37 19.59 17.49
C ASN A 9 1.85 19.66 17.97
N GLU A 10 2.10 19.64 19.28
CA GLU A 10 3.47 19.60 19.83
C GLU A 10 4.09 18.19 19.74
N VAL A 11 3.26 17.15 19.64
CA VAL A 11 3.69 15.75 19.55
C VAL A 11 3.60 15.23 18.11
N CYS A 12 2.60 15.70 17.37
CA CYS A 12 2.31 15.35 15.99
C CYS A 12 2.02 16.62 15.18
N PRO A 13 3.06 17.28 14.64
CA PRO A 13 2.88 18.42 13.76
C PRO A 13 2.02 18.03 12.55
N ASN A 14 1.08 18.90 12.15
CA ASN A 14 0.10 18.61 11.10
C ASN A 14 0.74 18.16 9.77
N GLU A 15 1.93 18.67 9.44
CA GLU A 15 2.68 18.39 8.22
C GLU A 15 3.55 17.13 8.27
N LYS A 16 3.58 16.42 9.41
CA LYS A 16 4.37 15.21 9.62
C LYS A 16 3.53 14.01 10.05
N CYS A 17 2.25 14.23 10.34
CA CYS A 17 1.37 13.24 10.91
C CYS A 17 0.04 13.14 10.19
N PHE A 18 -0.52 11.93 10.22
CA PHE A 18 -1.92 11.68 9.91
C PHE A 18 -2.51 10.85 11.05
N VAL A 19 -3.84 10.88 11.16
CA VAL A 19 -4.57 10.10 12.16
C VAL A 19 -5.20 8.90 11.47
N LYS A 20 -4.97 7.71 12.03
CA LYS A 20 -5.63 6.48 11.58
C LYS A 20 -6.73 6.11 12.58
N PHE A 21 -7.94 5.94 12.09
CA PHE A 21 -9.06 5.40 12.85
C PHE A 21 -9.28 3.96 12.43
N THR A 22 -9.44 3.08 13.41
CA THR A 22 -9.67 1.66 13.20
C THR A 22 -10.91 1.26 13.99
N LEU A 23 -11.88 0.64 13.31
CA LEU A 23 -13.08 0.11 13.92
C LEU A 23 -12.85 -1.37 14.26
N LEU A 24 -13.09 -1.72 15.52
CA LEU A 24 -13.00 -3.08 16.05
C LEU A 24 -14.38 -3.50 16.62
N PRO A 25 -14.84 -4.74 16.38
CA PRO A 25 -15.98 -5.31 17.06
C PRO A 25 -15.72 -5.46 18.57
N THR A 26 -16.76 -5.37 19.38
CA THR A 26 -16.65 -5.43 20.86
C THR A 26 -16.02 -6.72 21.40
N GLN A 27 -16.07 -7.82 20.63
CA GLN A 27 -15.66 -9.17 21.06
C GLN A 27 -14.51 -9.76 20.23
N SER A 28 -13.88 -8.98 19.34
CA SER A 28 -12.75 -9.45 18.56
C SER A 28 -11.75 -8.34 18.27
N ASN A 29 -10.49 -8.71 18.10
CA ASN A 29 -9.45 -7.79 17.63
C ASN A 29 -9.37 -7.76 16.10
N ILE A 30 -10.45 -8.15 15.41
CA ILE A 30 -10.50 -8.16 13.95
C ILE A 30 -10.86 -6.74 13.50
N ILE A 31 -10.02 -6.16 12.68
CA ILE A 31 -10.28 -4.87 12.05
C ILE A 31 -11.41 -5.01 11.03
N VAL A 32 -12.50 -4.26 11.22
CA VAL A 32 -13.64 -4.27 10.28
C VAL A 32 -13.65 -3.08 9.32
N SER A 33 -13.01 -1.98 9.72
CA SER A 33 -12.87 -0.80 8.87
C SER A 33 -11.71 0.07 9.37
N GLU A 34 -11.01 0.72 8.44
CA GLU A 34 -9.99 1.70 8.75
C GLU A 34 -10.17 2.93 7.88
N THR A 35 -9.86 4.11 8.43
CA THR A 35 -9.82 5.35 7.66
C THR A 35 -8.66 6.22 8.13
N ASN A 36 -8.13 7.03 7.22
CA ASN A 36 -7.00 7.92 7.48
C ASN A 36 -7.45 9.37 7.28
N VAL A 37 -7.13 10.22 8.24
CA VAL A 37 -7.39 11.66 8.20
C VAL A 37 -6.07 12.40 8.19
N PHE A 38 -5.84 13.16 7.13
CA PHE A 38 -4.66 14.01 6.97
C PHE A 38 -4.94 15.38 7.57
N LEU A 39 -3.99 15.89 8.35
CA LEU A 39 -4.14 17.13 9.11
C LEU A 39 -3.79 18.38 8.30
N THR A 40 -3.26 18.20 7.08
CA THR A 40 -2.94 19.26 6.14
C THR A 40 -2.98 18.74 4.70
N SER A 41 -2.78 19.63 3.74
CA SER A 41 -2.64 19.28 2.32
C SER A 41 -1.37 18.47 2.07
N PHE A 42 -1.44 17.49 1.17
CA PHE A 42 -0.27 16.72 0.74
C PHE A 42 0.86 17.55 0.13
N LEU A 43 0.55 18.75 -0.40
CA LEU A 43 1.55 19.69 -0.89
C LEU A 43 2.38 20.31 0.24
N ALA A 44 1.82 20.36 1.45
CA ALA A 44 2.50 20.86 2.64
C ALA A 44 3.20 19.75 3.43
N PHE A 45 2.91 18.47 3.13
CA PHE A 45 3.64 17.35 3.72
C PHE A 45 5.05 17.30 3.15
N ASN A 46 6.04 17.32 4.01
CA ASN A 46 7.41 17.01 3.63
C ASN A 46 7.57 15.48 3.54
N LEU A 47 7.05 14.90 2.43
CA LEU A 47 7.08 13.46 2.21
C LEU A 47 8.53 12.98 2.12
N THR A 48 8.86 12.01 2.95
CA THR A 48 10.15 11.31 2.88
C THR A 48 10.04 10.13 1.93
N ASP A 49 11.07 9.90 1.11
CA ASP A 49 11.12 8.73 0.23
C ASP A 49 10.83 7.44 1.02
N PRO A 50 9.72 6.74 0.73
CA PRO A 50 9.34 5.54 1.48
C PRO A 50 10.26 4.35 1.23
N LYS A 51 11.09 4.38 0.18
CA LYS A 51 11.96 3.28 -0.26
C LYS A 51 11.18 1.96 -0.36
N ILE A 52 10.03 2.01 -1.02
CA ILE A 52 9.15 0.85 -1.23
C ILE A 52 9.89 -0.21 -2.06
N LYS A 53 9.78 -1.46 -1.64
CA LYS A 53 10.36 -2.61 -2.33
C LYS A 53 9.42 -3.80 -2.27
N VAL A 54 9.36 -4.55 -3.37
CA VAL A 54 8.83 -5.92 -3.35
C VAL A 54 9.86 -6.82 -2.68
N VAL A 55 9.45 -7.50 -1.61
CA VAL A 55 10.29 -8.44 -0.84
C VAL A 55 10.16 -9.85 -1.41
N SER A 56 8.92 -10.27 -1.71
CA SER A 56 8.65 -11.58 -2.31
C SER A 56 7.36 -11.54 -3.13
N ILE A 57 7.28 -12.46 -4.08
CA ILE A 57 6.08 -12.77 -4.84
C ILE A 57 5.92 -14.29 -4.80
N ASP A 58 4.79 -14.74 -4.28
CA ASP A 58 4.48 -16.16 -4.16
C ASP A 58 3.24 -16.48 -5.01
N LEU A 59 3.29 -17.52 -5.85
CA LEU A 59 2.10 -18.06 -6.51
C LEU A 59 1.36 -18.95 -5.51
N VAL A 60 0.19 -18.50 -5.04
CA VAL A 60 -0.58 -19.22 -4.01
C VAL A 60 -1.70 -20.08 -4.59
N GLU A 61 -2.23 -19.68 -5.75
CA GLU A 61 -3.16 -20.45 -6.57
C GLU A 61 -2.86 -20.17 -8.06
N PRO A 62 -3.39 -20.94 -9.03
CA PRO A 62 -3.02 -20.81 -10.44
C PRO A 62 -3.12 -19.40 -11.04
N THR A 63 -3.96 -18.53 -10.49
CA THR A 63 -4.12 -17.13 -10.92
C THR A 63 -4.01 -16.13 -9.78
N ILE A 64 -3.53 -16.56 -8.60
CA ILE A 64 -3.43 -15.71 -7.41
C ILE A 64 -1.98 -15.61 -6.97
N TYR A 65 -1.48 -14.37 -6.92
CA TYR A 65 -0.15 -14.05 -6.44
C TYR A 65 -0.25 -13.28 -5.13
N LYS A 66 0.56 -13.66 -4.15
CA LYS A 66 0.79 -12.88 -2.94
C LYS A 66 2.04 -12.04 -3.12
N VAL A 67 1.88 -10.72 -3.09
CA VAL A 67 2.96 -9.72 -3.18
C VAL A 67 3.26 -9.20 -1.78
N THR A 68 4.47 -9.42 -1.31
CA THR A 68 4.94 -8.89 -0.04
C THR A 68 5.74 -7.62 -0.29
N ILE A 69 5.30 -6.51 0.29
CA ILE A 69 5.88 -5.18 0.08
C ILE A 69 6.48 -4.70 1.41
N ASN A 70 7.62 -4.03 1.34
CA ASN A 70 8.24 -3.37 2.48
C ASN A 70 8.55 -1.91 2.17
N ALA A 71 8.34 -1.03 3.15
CA ALA A 71 8.71 0.38 3.10
C ALA A 71 9.55 0.76 4.33
N LYS A 72 10.54 1.65 4.14
CA LYS A 72 11.38 2.18 5.23
C LYS A 72 10.70 3.32 5.99
N HIS A 73 9.90 4.11 5.28
CA HIS A 73 9.10 5.21 5.83
C HIS A 73 7.63 5.04 5.40
N PRO A 74 6.66 5.65 6.11
CA PRO A 74 5.26 5.58 5.71
C PRO A 74 5.06 6.07 4.27
N ALA A 75 4.26 5.35 3.49
CA ALA A 75 3.96 5.71 2.11
C ALA A 75 2.47 6.04 1.94
N ALA A 76 2.18 7.19 1.33
CA ALA A 76 0.82 7.59 1.02
C ALA A 76 0.41 7.12 -0.39
N PHE A 77 -0.81 6.60 -0.49
CA PHE A 77 -1.44 6.15 -1.74
C PHE A 77 -0.54 5.18 -2.53
N VAL A 78 -0.11 4.10 -1.88
CA VAL A 78 0.67 3.05 -2.54
C VAL A 78 -0.19 2.44 -3.64
N TRP A 79 0.31 2.52 -4.86
CA TRP A 79 -0.37 2.06 -6.05
C TRP A 79 0.43 0.93 -6.70
N LEU A 80 -0.23 -0.21 -6.84
CA LEU A 80 0.27 -1.35 -7.58
C LEU A 80 -0.39 -1.37 -8.96
N GLU A 81 0.42 -1.60 -9.99
CA GLU A 81 -0.03 -1.64 -11.38
C GLU A 81 0.61 -2.82 -12.11
N THR A 82 -0.15 -3.42 -13.02
CA THR A 82 0.32 -4.43 -13.95
C THR A 82 -0.50 -4.40 -15.24
N ASP A 83 0.07 -4.86 -16.34
CA ASP A 83 -0.60 -4.99 -17.64
C ASP A 83 -1.41 -6.30 -17.77
N LEU A 84 -1.52 -7.07 -16.69
CA LEU A 84 -2.25 -8.33 -16.60
C LEU A 84 -3.69 -8.08 -16.14
N ASP A 85 -4.65 -8.76 -16.78
CA ASP A 85 -6.06 -8.65 -16.40
C ASP A 85 -6.30 -9.22 -14.99
N GLY A 86 -6.85 -8.40 -14.11
CA GLY A 86 -7.11 -8.80 -12.73
C GLY A 86 -7.30 -7.60 -11.82
N ARG A 87 -7.21 -7.85 -10.52
CA ARG A 87 -7.21 -6.79 -9.51
C ARG A 87 -6.33 -7.15 -8.33
N PHE A 88 -5.85 -6.14 -7.63
CA PHE A 88 -5.25 -6.32 -6.31
C PHE A 88 -6.33 -6.44 -5.23
N SER A 89 -5.98 -7.05 -4.09
CA SER A 89 -6.83 -7.15 -2.89
C SER A 89 -7.00 -5.80 -2.21
N ASP A 90 -5.96 -4.98 -2.30
CA ASP A 90 -5.90 -3.63 -1.76
C ASP A 90 -5.02 -2.78 -2.70
N ASN A 91 -5.41 -1.53 -2.92
CA ASN A 91 -4.69 -0.60 -3.78
C ASN A 91 -5.01 0.85 -3.40
N GLY A 92 -4.08 1.77 -3.60
CA GLY A 92 -4.23 3.17 -3.19
C GLY A 92 -4.26 3.37 -1.67
N PHE A 93 -3.72 2.41 -0.90
CA PHE A 93 -3.76 2.43 0.56
C PHE A 93 -2.63 3.28 1.17
N ILE A 94 -2.77 3.58 2.47
CA ILE A 94 -1.71 4.19 3.27
C ILE A 94 -0.88 3.09 3.92
N MET A 95 0.37 2.95 3.49
CA MET A 95 1.31 1.99 4.07
C MET A 95 1.95 2.61 5.32
N ALA A 96 1.21 2.56 6.43
CA ALA A 96 1.69 2.98 7.74
C ALA A 96 2.61 1.94 8.40
N GLN A 97 2.43 0.66 8.04
CA GLN A 97 3.19 -0.47 8.54
C GLN A 97 4.40 -0.73 7.65
N GLN A 98 5.49 -1.22 8.25
CA GLN A 98 6.72 -1.51 7.52
C GLN A 98 6.54 -2.58 6.42
N LYS A 99 5.64 -3.54 6.63
CA LYS A 99 5.41 -4.68 5.74
C LYS A 99 3.91 -4.87 5.51
N VAL A 100 3.51 -5.04 4.26
CA VAL A 100 2.11 -5.29 3.85
C VAL A 100 2.10 -6.44 2.82
N GLU A 101 1.09 -7.30 2.92
CA GLU A 101 0.82 -8.35 1.94
C GLU A 101 -0.41 -7.97 1.12
N VAL A 102 -0.28 -7.97 -0.20
CA VAL A 102 -1.35 -7.67 -1.15
C VAL A 102 -1.48 -8.85 -2.11
N TYR A 103 -2.70 -9.28 -2.41
CA TYR A 103 -2.94 -10.38 -3.33
C TYR A 103 -3.35 -9.83 -4.69
N PHE A 104 -2.78 -10.32 -5.78
CA PHE A 104 -3.28 -10.12 -7.13
C PHE A 104 -4.16 -11.29 -7.52
N TYR A 105 -5.39 -11.00 -7.94
CA TYR A 105 -6.36 -11.98 -8.46
C TYR A 105 -6.48 -11.80 -9.97
N GLY A 106 -5.80 -12.65 -10.73
CA GLY A 106 -5.88 -12.68 -12.17
C GLY A 106 -7.24 -13.19 -12.66
N TRP A 107 -7.81 -12.51 -13.65
CA TRP A 107 -9.07 -12.93 -14.27
C TRP A 107 -8.81 -13.97 -15.33
N SER A 108 -9.12 -15.24 -15.05
CA SER A 108 -9.06 -16.29 -16.06
C SER A 108 -9.90 -15.92 -17.27
N SER A 109 -9.25 -15.58 -18.38
CA SER A 109 -9.91 -15.53 -19.68
C SER A 109 -9.89 -16.94 -20.26
N ASN A 110 -11.01 -17.37 -20.84
CA ASN A 110 -11.16 -18.68 -21.50
C ASN A 110 -10.18 -18.91 -22.67
N SER A 111 -9.30 -17.95 -22.97
CA SER A 111 -8.17 -18.08 -23.88
C SER A 111 -6.96 -18.68 -23.18
N GLY A 112 -6.50 -19.86 -23.60
CA GLY A 112 -5.31 -20.52 -23.06
C GLY A 112 -4.00 -19.69 -23.07
N SER A 113 -3.96 -18.57 -23.82
CA SER A 113 -2.88 -17.59 -23.79
C SER A 113 -2.71 -16.90 -22.44
N PHE A 114 -3.79 -16.62 -21.70
CA PHE A 114 -3.73 -15.86 -20.45
C PHE A 114 -3.14 -16.68 -19.29
N ASN A 115 -3.54 -17.95 -19.18
CA ASN A 115 -2.97 -18.87 -18.20
C ASN A 115 -1.46 -19.07 -18.38
N SER A 116 -0.93 -18.89 -19.60
CA SER A 116 0.52 -18.93 -19.85
C SER A 116 1.27 -17.69 -19.35
N ARG A 117 0.59 -16.54 -19.19
CA ARG A 117 1.20 -15.29 -18.69
C ARG A 117 1.24 -15.22 -17.17
N LEU A 118 0.28 -15.88 -16.52
CA LEU A 118 0.16 -16.04 -15.06
C LEU A 118 0.78 -17.34 -14.52
N SER A 119 1.44 -18.15 -15.35
CA SER A 119 2.01 -19.42 -14.88
C SER A 119 3.40 -19.28 -14.26
N ASN A 120 4.05 -18.11 -14.37
CA ASN A 120 5.40 -17.88 -13.86
C ASN A 120 5.48 -16.59 -13.02
N ILE A 121 6.12 -16.69 -11.85
CA ILE A 121 6.39 -15.58 -10.94
C ILE A 121 7.28 -14.52 -11.60
N GLU A 122 8.29 -14.92 -12.38
CA GLU A 122 9.19 -13.97 -13.05
C GLU A 122 8.45 -13.11 -14.07
N SER A 123 7.52 -13.72 -14.82
CA SER A 123 6.65 -13.00 -15.77
C SER A 123 5.82 -11.96 -15.05
N PHE A 124 5.16 -12.34 -13.95
CA PHE A 124 4.37 -11.40 -13.14
C PHE A 124 5.24 -10.29 -12.54
N ASN A 125 6.39 -10.62 -11.94
CA ASN A 125 7.30 -9.65 -11.35
C ASN A 125 7.80 -8.61 -12.36
N SER A 126 8.12 -9.04 -13.59
CA SER A 126 8.58 -8.12 -14.65
C SER A 126 7.51 -7.12 -15.11
N ARG A 127 6.24 -7.38 -14.79
CA ARG A 127 5.08 -6.56 -15.17
C ARG A 127 4.49 -5.80 -14.00
N LEU A 128 5.02 -5.97 -12.80
CA LEU A 128 4.54 -5.31 -11.59
C LEU A 128 5.30 -4.00 -11.40
N SER A 129 4.56 -2.90 -11.38
CA SER A 129 5.05 -1.59 -10.98
C SER A 129 4.43 -1.18 -9.65
N ILE A 130 5.22 -0.50 -8.82
CA ILE A 130 4.74 0.05 -7.54
C ILE A 130 5.23 1.49 -7.43
N PHE A 131 4.30 2.37 -7.10
CA PHE A 131 4.57 3.78 -6.85
C PHE A 131 3.72 4.28 -5.68
N SER A 132 3.99 5.50 -5.26
CA SER A 132 3.32 6.20 -4.19
C SER A 132 3.19 7.67 -4.55
N LEU A 133 2.49 8.43 -3.71
CA LEU A 133 2.41 9.88 -3.87
C LEU A 133 3.78 10.57 -3.89
N TYR A 134 4.78 10.03 -3.16
CA TYR A 134 6.14 10.58 -3.17
C TYR A 134 6.74 10.60 -4.59
N ASP A 135 6.50 9.54 -5.35
CA ASP A 135 7.06 9.36 -6.70
C ASP A 135 6.43 10.33 -7.71
N LEU A 136 5.24 10.86 -7.45
CA LEU A 136 4.62 11.88 -8.30
C LEU A 136 5.26 13.26 -8.15
N TYR A 137 5.77 13.58 -6.96
CA TYR A 137 6.44 14.85 -6.71
C TYR A 137 7.83 14.89 -7.33
N THR A 138 8.56 13.78 -7.33
CA THR A 138 9.90 13.70 -7.91
C THR A 138 9.89 13.68 -9.44
N LEU A 139 8.74 13.36 -10.05
CA LEU A 139 8.53 13.44 -11.50
C LEU A 139 8.22 14.86 -12.01
N GLN A 140 7.90 15.81 -11.11
CA GLN A 140 7.63 17.21 -11.48
C GLN A 140 8.89 18.09 -11.58
N ASP A 141 10.04 17.60 -11.09
CA ASP A 141 11.33 18.29 -11.13
C ASP A 141 12.18 17.94 -12.38
N VAL A 142 11.57 17.40 -13.45
CA VAL A 142 12.22 17.08 -14.74
C VAL A 142 11.64 17.92 -15.88
#